data_AF-A0AAV2PXE3-F1
#
_entry.id   AF-A0AAV2PXE3-F1
#
_cell.length_a   1.000
_cell.length_b   1.000
_cell.length_c   1.000
_cell.angle_alpha   90.00
_cell.angle_beta   90.00
_cell.angle_gamma   90.00
#
_symmetry.space_group_name_H-M   'P 1'
#
loop_
_entity.id
_entity.type
_entity.pdbx_description
1 polymer ?
#
loop_
_entity_poly.entity_id
_entity_poly.type
_entity_poly.pdbx_seq_one_letter_code
_entity_poly.pdbx_strand_id
1 'polypeptide(L)'
;MPQRKMILASGHHVVPMDEEELQKRVADHTGEVNGMIRLEPGGWLYPKSFPKLADHLYHFKWKPSDVVVMTWPKCGTTWTQEIIWTMRNNPNLDNPHANVKLITRVPFLDLDMNQYGLTFEQPGLRILLDELVDLWKSWPSAGLRFLKVAKNKIRHPHKGPHILITEVLPEPRTIKTHLPFSLFSPELLNTAKVVFVARNPKDVIVSFHHHMRLFKGHGYKGSFEDYVKYFVDDNLLYGPYWLMLKEAWEKRSHPNLHFIFYEDLKADIMKELNKLNDFIGANLNDTQLKNVAEWTSFSAMKKRNIEESKNIEDIAYNKDVMKNDGGFVRKGKTGDWKEKFTPELETLVDEWTKTHLGDLGLEFKYSL
;
A
#
# COMPACT_ATOMS: atom_id res chain seq x y z
N MET A 1 -7.84 26.26 -28.60
CA MET A 1 -8.60 26.46 -27.35
C MET A 1 -7.79 25.85 -26.22
N PRO A 2 -7.57 26.52 -25.07
CA PRO A 2 -6.87 25.91 -23.94
C PRO A 2 -7.65 24.68 -23.47
N GLN A 3 -6.96 23.55 -23.32
CA GLN A 3 -7.54 22.30 -22.84
C GLN A 3 -8.10 22.54 -21.41
N ARG A 4 -9.39 22.28 -21.20
CA ARG A 4 -10.03 22.45 -19.89
C ARG A 4 -9.35 21.49 -18.89
N LYS A 5 -8.73 22.02 -17.84
CA LYS A 5 -8.11 21.22 -16.77
C LYS A 5 -9.17 20.30 -16.16
N MET A 6 -8.88 18.99 -16.10
CA MET A 6 -9.71 18.04 -15.36
C MET A 6 -9.41 18.20 -13.87
N ILE A 7 -10.43 18.52 -13.08
CA ILE A 7 -10.33 18.73 -11.63
C ILE A 7 -11.09 17.59 -10.94
N LEU A 8 -10.45 16.96 -9.98
CA LEU A 8 -11.00 15.87 -9.15
C LEU A 8 -11.79 16.43 -7.97
N ALA A 9 -12.63 15.62 -7.34
CA ALA A 9 -13.36 15.98 -6.12
C ALA A 9 -12.44 16.39 -4.96
N SER A 10 -11.20 15.89 -4.95
CA SER A 10 -10.15 16.28 -4.01
C SER A 10 -9.58 17.68 -4.25
N GLY A 11 -10.01 18.39 -5.31
CA GLY A 11 -9.49 19.70 -5.71
C GLY A 11 -8.21 19.64 -6.55
N HIS A 12 -7.61 18.46 -6.70
CA HIS A 12 -6.43 18.30 -7.54
C HIS A 12 -6.79 18.38 -9.02
N HIS A 13 -5.89 18.90 -9.84
CA HIS A 13 -6.03 18.87 -11.29
C HIS A 13 -5.04 17.90 -11.93
N VAL A 14 -5.49 17.26 -13.01
CA VAL A 14 -4.71 16.27 -13.76
C VAL A 14 -3.79 16.98 -14.74
N VAL A 15 -2.49 16.68 -14.64
CA VAL A 15 -1.43 17.12 -15.56
C VAL A 15 -0.91 15.89 -16.30
N PRO A 16 -1.11 15.79 -17.63
CA PRO A 16 -0.52 14.72 -18.43
C PRO A 16 1.01 14.75 -18.37
N MET A 17 1.62 13.57 -18.31
CA MET A 17 3.05 13.42 -18.57
C MET A 17 3.35 13.76 -20.04
N ASP A 18 4.43 14.48 -20.30
CA ASP A 18 4.81 14.80 -21.68
C ASP A 18 5.30 13.54 -22.42
N GLU A 19 5.20 13.55 -23.75
CA GLU A 19 5.51 12.36 -24.55
C GLU A 19 6.98 11.96 -24.43
N GLU A 20 7.92 12.92 -24.38
CA GLU A 20 9.35 12.62 -24.30
C GLU A 20 9.70 11.99 -22.94
N GLU A 21 9.17 12.56 -21.86
CA GLU A 21 9.27 12.00 -20.51
C GLU A 21 8.66 10.60 -20.45
N LEU A 22 7.47 10.41 -21.02
CA LEU A 22 6.82 9.11 -21.05
C LEU A 22 7.67 8.07 -21.80
N GLN A 23 8.24 8.44 -22.95
CA GLN A 23 9.11 7.55 -23.73
C GLN A 23 10.37 7.15 -22.93
N LYS A 24 11.00 8.09 -22.23
CA LYS A 24 12.13 7.79 -21.33
C LYS A 24 11.70 6.86 -20.20
N ARG A 25 10.54 7.14 -19.58
CA ARG A 25 10.01 6.36 -18.47
C ARG A 25 9.71 4.92 -18.86
N VAL A 26 9.01 4.67 -19.98
CA VAL A 26 8.63 3.30 -20.39
C VAL A 26 9.83 2.45 -20.83
N ALA A 27 10.97 3.07 -21.16
CA ALA A 27 12.23 2.36 -21.40
C ALA A 27 12.73 1.67 -20.12
N ASP A 28 12.62 2.35 -18.98
CA ASP A 28 13.01 1.80 -17.67
C ASP A 28 11.87 1.04 -16.99
N HIS A 29 10.63 1.48 -17.12
CA HIS A 29 9.41 0.95 -16.49
C HIS A 29 8.52 0.23 -17.50
N THR A 30 8.94 -0.95 -17.97
CA THR A 30 8.30 -1.59 -19.13
C THR A 30 6.86 -2.07 -18.88
N GLY A 31 6.39 -2.08 -17.64
CA GLY A 31 5.01 -2.41 -17.28
C GLY A 31 4.04 -1.22 -17.32
N GLU A 32 4.55 0.01 -17.35
CA GLU A 32 3.74 1.24 -17.25
C GLU A 32 3.21 1.73 -18.60
N VAL A 33 2.82 0.80 -19.48
CA VAL A 33 2.49 1.03 -20.90
C VAL A 33 1.24 1.89 -21.14
N ASN A 34 0.38 2.04 -20.13
CA ASN A 34 -0.87 2.80 -20.23
C ASN A 34 -0.71 4.30 -19.91
N GLY A 35 0.52 4.74 -19.66
CA GLY A 35 0.86 6.13 -19.38
C GLY A 35 0.61 6.56 -17.94
N MET A 36 1.24 7.66 -17.57
CA MET A 36 1.21 8.26 -16.23
C MET A 36 0.66 9.69 -16.28
N ILE A 37 0.20 10.17 -15.14
CA ILE A 37 -0.25 11.54 -14.91
C ILE A 37 0.31 12.05 -13.59
N ARG A 38 0.41 13.38 -13.47
CA ARG A 38 0.62 14.07 -12.19
C ARG A 38 -0.69 14.69 -11.70
N LEU A 39 -0.90 14.69 -10.40
CA LEU A 39 -1.97 15.45 -9.76
C LEU A 39 -1.38 16.66 -9.04
N GLU A 40 -1.89 17.84 -9.36
CA GLU A 40 -1.45 19.09 -8.75
C GLU A 40 -2.54 19.70 -7.87
N PRO A 41 -2.21 20.28 -6.71
CA PRO A 41 -0.86 20.52 -6.21
C PRO A 41 -0.16 19.26 -5.68
N GLY A 42 1.17 19.29 -5.70
CA GLY A 42 2.01 18.28 -5.05
C GLY A 42 2.65 17.27 -6.00
N GLY A 43 2.37 17.35 -7.31
CA GLY A 43 3.03 16.50 -8.31
C GLY A 43 2.75 15.00 -8.20
N TRP A 44 1.57 14.59 -7.71
CA TRP A 44 1.35 13.18 -7.37
C TRP A 44 1.35 12.24 -8.57
N LEU A 45 2.25 11.26 -8.62
CA LEU A 45 2.40 10.40 -9.80
C LEU A 45 1.51 9.14 -9.75
N TYR A 46 0.59 9.03 -10.71
CA TYR A 46 -0.36 7.91 -10.82
C TYR A 46 -0.52 7.43 -12.27
N PRO A 47 -1.06 6.21 -12.49
CA PRO A 47 -1.42 5.76 -13.82
C PRO A 47 -2.51 6.65 -14.41
N LYS A 48 -2.54 6.80 -15.74
CA LYS A 48 -3.54 7.59 -16.49
C LYS A 48 -4.99 7.17 -16.23
N SER A 49 -5.20 5.95 -15.72
CA SER A 49 -6.48 5.42 -15.29
C SER A 49 -6.99 5.95 -13.94
N PHE A 50 -6.12 6.48 -13.07
CA PHE A 50 -6.47 6.90 -11.71
C PHE A 50 -7.64 7.89 -11.62
N PRO A 51 -7.81 8.89 -12.52
CA PRO A 51 -8.94 9.82 -12.47
C PRO A 51 -10.31 9.13 -12.56
N LYS A 52 -10.38 7.92 -13.14
CA LYS A 52 -11.62 7.13 -13.20
C LYS A 52 -12.05 6.60 -11.82
N LEU A 53 -11.13 6.56 -10.87
CA LEU A 53 -11.30 6.02 -9.52
C LEU A 53 -11.32 7.12 -8.45
N ALA A 54 -10.58 8.21 -8.66
CA ALA A 54 -10.29 9.23 -7.65
C ALA A 54 -11.53 9.76 -6.91
N ASP A 55 -12.59 10.14 -7.63
CA ASP A 55 -13.79 10.71 -7.01
C ASP A 55 -14.57 9.67 -6.19
N HIS A 56 -14.50 8.39 -6.57
CA HIS A 56 -15.10 7.30 -5.79
C HIS A 56 -14.36 7.07 -4.47
N LEU A 57 -13.04 7.20 -4.49
CA LEU A 57 -12.21 7.10 -3.28
C LEU A 57 -12.41 8.32 -2.38
N TYR A 58 -12.47 9.51 -2.96
CA TYR A 58 -12.71 10.74 -2.21
C TYR A 58 -14.03 10.68 -1.42
N HIS A 59 -15.08 10.17 -2.06
CA HIS A 59 -16.41 10.00 -1.45
C HIS A 59 -16.66 8.62 -0.82
N PHE A 60 -15.60 7.84 -0.60
CA PHE A 60 -15.72 6.51 -0.02
C PHE A 60 -16.45 6.56 1.32
N LYS A 61 -17.37 5.61 1.54
CA LYS A 61 -18.20 5.55 2.74
C LYS A 61 -17.49 4.76 3.84
N TRP A 62 -16.78 5.51 4.68
CA TRP A 62 -16.16 5.04 5.91
C TRP A 62 -17.21 4.60 6.93
N LYS A 63 -16.80 3.73 7.84
CA LYS A 63 -17.59 3.24 8.97
C LYS A 63 -16.80 3.40 10.26
N PRO A 64 -17.47 3.59 11.42
CA PRO A 64 -16.79 3.75 12.71
C PRO A 64 -15.86 2.59 13.10
N SER A 65 -16.14 1.38 12.61
CA SER A 65 -15.35 0.17 12.88
C SER A 65 -14.16 -0.03 11.93
N ASP A 66 -13.98 0.86 10.95
CA ASP A 66 -12.88 0.77 10.00
C ASP A 66 -11.55 1.12 10.65
N VAL A 67 -10.54 0.32 10.30
CA VAL A 67 -9.13 0.68 10.50
C VAL A 67 -8.43 0.63 9.16
N VAL A 68 -7.88 1.76 8.75
CA VAL A 68 -7.15 1.94 7.49
C VAL A 68 -5.65 1.88 7.79
N VAL A 69 -4.96 0.92 7.19
CA VAL A 69 -3.51 0.85 7.16
C VAL A 69 -3.04 1.68 5.96
N MET A 70 -2.54 2.88 6.26
CA MET A 70 -2.06 3.84 5.28
C MET A 70 -0.54 3.90 5.34
N THR A 71 0.15 3.80 4.21
CA THR A 71 1.62 3.85 4.19
C THR A 71 2.09 4.34 2.85
N TRP A 72 3.24 4.99 2.80
CA TRP A 72 4.00 4.97 1.55
C TRP A 72 4.42 3.51 1.23
N PRO A 73 4.43 3.07 -0.05
CA PRO A 73 4.86 1.73 -0.39
C PRO A 73 6.14 1.30 0.33
N LYS A 74 6.15 0.06 0.82
CA LYS A 74 7.31 -0.59 1.45
C LYS A 74 7.74 -0.06 2.83
N CYS A 75 6.86 0.69 3.52
CA CYS A 75 7.05 1.10 4.91
C CYS A 75 6.56 0.08 5.95
N GLY A 76 6.26 -1.17 5.56
CA GLY A 76 5.77 -2.20 6.50
C GLY A 76 4.28 -2.53 6.42
N THR A 77 3.59 -2.05 5.39
CA THR A 77 2.14 -2.20 5.19
C THR A 77 1.64 -3.63 5.37
N THR A 78 2.31 -4.64 4.78
CA THR A 78 1.89 -6.04 4.89
C THR A 78 1.94 -6.54 6.33
N TRP A 79 2.96 -6.13 7.08
CA TRP A 79 3.11 -6.50 8.49
C TRP A 79 2.01 -5.86 9.34
N THR A 80 1.78 -4.57 9.16
CA THR A 80 0.74 -3.82 9.88
C THR A 80 -0.67 -4.30 9.54
N GLN A 81 -0.95 -4.62 8.28
CA GLN A 81 -2.24 -5.22 7.88
C GLN A 81 -2.47 -6.55 8.61
N GLU A 82 -1.45 -7.42 8.67
CA GLU A 82 -1.56 -8.70 9.37
C GLU A 82 -1.71 -8.51 10.87
N ILE A 83 -0.97 -7.59 11.49
CA ILE A 83 -1.13 -7.22 12.91
C ILE A 83 -2.58 -6.81 13.18
N ILE A 84 -3.07 -5.78 12.49
CA ILE A 84 -4.40 -5.21 12.76
C ILE A 84 -5.51 -6.21 12.46
N TRP A 85 -5.37 -7.02 11.41
CA TRP A 85 -6.35 -8.05 11.10
C TRP A 85 -6.35 -9.15 12.17
N THR A 86 -5.17 -9.62 12.60
CA THR A 86 -5.03 -10.69 13.60
C THR A 86 -5.55 -10.25 14.96
N MET A 87 -5.24 -9.02 15.40
CA MET A 87 -5.76 -8.47 16.65
C MET A 87 -7.30 -8.49 16.70
N ARG A 88 -7.96 -8.18 15.59
CA ARG A 88 -9.43 -8.05 15.55
C ARG A 88 -10.15 -9.35 15.25
N ASN A 89 -9.53 -10.27 14.53
CA ASN A 89 -10.21 -11.45 13.99
C ASN A 89 -9.61 -12.77 14.43
N ASN A 90 -8.36 -12.80 14.89
CA ASN A 90 -7.64 -14.03 15.20
C ASN A 90 -6.73 -13.92 16.47
N PRO A 91 -7.18 -13.30 17.58
CA PRO A 91 -6.32 -13.11 18.75
C PRO A 91 -5.97 -14.44 19.47
N ASN A 92 -6.76 -15.49 19.26
CA ASN A 92 -6.54 -16.82 19.85
C ASN A 92 -5.92 -17.83 18.85
N LEU A 93 -5.58 -17.39 17.63
CA LEU A 93 -5.01 -18.22 16.56
C LEU A 93 -5.89 -19.40 16.11
N ASP A 94 -7.20 -19.29 16.29
CA ASP A 94 -8.20 -20.31 15.99
C ASP A 94 -9.13 -19.93 14.82
N ASN A 95 -8.96 -18.74 14.23
CA ASN A 95 -9.78 -18.31 13.10
C ASN A 95 -9.39 -19.10 11.84
N PRO A 96 -10.30 -19.91 11.27
CA PRO A 96 -10.01 -20.74 10.09
C PRO A 96 -9.69 -19.92 8.83
N HIS A 97 -9.95 -18.61 8.87
CA HIS A 97 -9.70 -17.69 7.77
C HIS A 97 -8.35 -17.00 7.85
N ALA A 98 -7.55 -17.24 8.91
CA ALA A 98 -6.25 -16.60 9.08
C ALA A 98 -5.25 -16.91 7.95
N ASN A 99 -5.41 -18.06 7.28
CA ASN A 99 -4.58 -18.49 6.14
C ASN A 99 -5.17 -18.11 4.77
N VAL A 100 -6.29 -17.39 4.74
CA VAL A 100 -6.80 -16.80 3.49
C VAL A 100 -5.85 -15.69 3.08
N LYS A 101 -5.62 -15.53 1.77
CA LYS A 101 -4.74 -14.49 1.23
C LYS A 101 -5.06 -13.13 1.83
N LEU A 102 -4.02 -12.42 2.26
CA LEU A 102 -4.17 -11.14 2.95
C LEU A 102 -4.97 -10.11 2.14
N ILE A 103 -4.80 -10.08 0.81
CA ILE A 103 -5.49 -9.11 -0.07
C ILE A 103 -7.02 -9.29 -0.08
N THR A 104 -7.50 -10.50 0.20
CA THR A 104 -8.93 -10.82 0.35
C THR A 104 -9.46 -10.41 1.72
N ARG A 105 -8.62 -10.52 2.76
CA ARG A 105 -8.93 -10.13 4.14
C ARG A 105 -8.86 -8.62 4.38
N VAL A 106 -7.97 -7.96 3.65
CA VAL A 106 -7.63 -6.54 3.77
C VAL A 106 -7.59 -5.93 2.38
N PRO A 107 -8.72 -5.41 1.87
CA PRO A 107 -8.80 -4.89 0.51
C PRO A 107 -7.88 -3.71 0.30
N PHE A 108 -7.29 -3.64 -0.89
CA PHE A 108 -6.38 -2.60 -1.30
C PHE A 108 -7.09 -1.61 -2.22
N LEU A 109 -7.57 -0.50 -1.66
CA LEU A 109 -8.44 0.45 -2.38
C LEU A 109 -7.82 0.97 -3.69
N ASP A 110 -6.51 1.15 -3.69
CA ASP A 110 -5.80 1.78 -4.80
C ASP A 110 -5.52 0.82 -5.94
N LEU A 111 -5.56 -0.50 -5.68
CA LEU A 111 -5.20 -1.50 -6.70
C LEU A 111 -6.13 -1.44 -7.91
N ASP A 112 -7.35 -0.98 -7.69
CA ASP A 112 -8.35 -0.73 -8.74
C ASP A 112 -7.82 0.23 -9.83
N MET A 113 -6.90 1.15 -9.49
CA MET A 113 -6.34 2.09 -10.47
C MET A 113 -5.52 1.40 -11.56
N ASN A 114 -4.93 0.23 -11.27
CA ASN A 114 -4.14 -0.55 -12.22
C ASN A 114 -5.02 -1.37 -13.19
N GLN A 115 -6.35 -1.40 -13.00
CA GLN A 115 -7.24 -2.29 -13.75
C GLN A 115 -7.91 -1.62 -14.96
N TYR A 116 -8.00 -0.29 -15.04
CA TYR A 116 -8.71 0.38 -16.14
C TYR A 116 -7.92 0.51 -17.46
N GLY A 117 -6.80 -0.20 -17.57
CA GLY A 117 -6.07 -0.48 -18.81
C GLY A 117 -6.08 -1.96 -19.20
N LEU A 118 -6.75 -2.82 -18.43
CA LEU A 118 -6.94 -4.23 -18.73
C LEU A 118 -8.34 -4.39 -19.31
N THR A 119 -8.43 -4.61 -20.62
CA THR A 119 -9.70 -4.97 -21.30
C THR A 119 -10.23 -6.29 -20.75
N PHE A 120 -11.52 -6.58 -21.01
CA PHE A 120 -12.22 -7.80 -20.57
C PHE A 120 -11.51 -9.13 -20.91
N GLU A 121 -10.47 -9.11 -21.75
CA GLU A 121 -9.72 -10.27 -22.24
C GLU A 121 -8.41 -10.58 -21.47
N GLN A 122 -8.06 -9.84 -20.40
CA GLN A 122 -6.76 -9.99 -19.71
C GLN A 122 -6.89 -10.05 -18.16
N PRO A 123 -5.87 -10.56 -17.42
CA PRO A 123 -5.87 -11.13 -16.06
C PRO A 123 -6.66 -10.47 -14.92
N GLY A 124 -7.10 -9.23 -15.03
CA GLY A 124 -7.79 -8.50 -13.96
C GLY A 124 -9.13 -9.15 -13.54
N LEU A 125 -9.93 -9.63 -14.50
CA LEU A 125 -11.14 -10.40 -14.17
C LEU A 125 -10.78 -11.74 -13.52
N ARG A 126 -9.70 -12.37 -13.96
CA ARG A 126 -9.24 -13.64 -13.37
C ARG A 126 -8.77 -13.44 -11.93
N ILE A 127 -8.02 -12.37 -11.64
CA ILE A 127 -7.59 -12.01 -10.29
C ILE A 127 -8.81 -11.71 -9.42
N LEU A 128 -9.76 -10.90 -9.90
CA LEU A 128 -11.01 -10.64 -9.18
C LEU A 128 -11.78 -11.93 -8.89
N LEU A 129 -11.93 -12.81 -9.88
CA LEU A 129 -12.61 -14.09 -9.71
C LEU A 129 -11.86 -14.99 -8.74
N ASP A 130 -10.53 -15.04 -8.80
CA ASP A 130 -9.70 -15.83 -7.89
C ASP A 130 -9.81 -15.29 -6.45
N GLU A 131 -9.78 -13.98 -6.25
CA GLU A 131 -9.98 -13.34 -4.94
C GLU A 131 -11.39 -13.58 -4.39
N LEU A 132 -12.41 -13.53 -5.25
CA LEU A 132 -13.80 -13.83 -4.87
C LEU A 132 -14.02 -15.32 -4.60
N VAL A 133 -13.33 -16.21 -5.30
CA VAL A 133 -13.33 -17.66 -5.03
C VAL A 133 -12.66 -17.95 -3.70
N ASP A 134 -11.53 -17.30 -3.40
CA ASP A 134 -10.86 -17.42 -2.11
C ASP A 134 -11.77 -16.88 -0.99
N LEU A 135 -12.44 -15.74 -1.20
CA LEU A 135 -13.44 -15.22 -0.29
C LEU A 135 -14.60 -16.20 -0.10
N TRP A 136 -15.07 -16.84 -1.18
CA TRP A 136 -16.14 -17.82 -1.15
C TRP A 136 -15.81 -19.04 -0.30
N LYS A 137 -14.64 -19.63 -0.52
CA LYS A 137 -14.14 -20.75 0.29
C LYS A 137 -13.97 -20.36 1.75
N SER A 138 -13.67 -19.10 2.01
CA SER A 138 -13.45 -18.61 3.36
C SER A 138 -14.72 -18.29 4.14
N TRP A 139 -15.93 -18.34 3.57
CA TRP A 139 -17.08 -17.85 4.34
C TRP A 139 -18.42 -18.50 4.01
N PRO A 140 -19.16 -19.02 5.01
CA PRO A 140 -20.46 -19.67 4.79
C PRO A 140 -21.50 -18.76 4.09
N SER A 141 -21.41 -17.43 4.29
CA SER A 141 -22.30 -16.43 3.67
C SER A 141 -21.75 -15.77 2.41
N ALA A 142 -20.55 -16.17 1.96
CA ALA A 142 -19.87 -15.48 0.87
C ALA A 142 -20.58 -15.61 -0.49
N GLY A 143 -21.40 -16.64 -0.71
CA GLY A 143 -22.25 -16.76 -1.91
C GLY A 143 -23.23 -15.57 -2.06
N LEU A 144 -23.89 -15.16 -0.97
CA LEU A 144 -24.76 -13.98 -0.99
C LEU A 144 -23.96 -12.68 -1.19
N ARG A 145 -22.76 -12.61 -0.61
CA ARG A 145 -21.88 -11.43 -0.76
C ARG A 145 -21.34 -11.31 -2.17
N PHE A 146 -20.98 -12.41 -2.82
CA PHE A 146 -20.63 -12.45 -4.24
C PHE A 146 -21.77 -11.94 -5.10
N LEU A 147 -23.00 -12.42 -4.87
CA LEU A 147 -24.18 -11.91 -5.60
C LEU A 147 -24.35 -10.40 -5.38
N LYS A 148 -24.06 -9.89 -4.17
CA LYS A 148 -24.07 -8.46 -3.89
C LYS A 148 -22.97 -7.70 -4.63
N VAL A 149 -21.74 -8.22 -4.67
CA VAL A 149 -20.61 -7.65 -5.44
C VAL A 149 -20.91 -7.66 -6.92
N ALA A 150 -21.35 -8.79 -7.48
CA ALA A 150 -21.72 -8.92 -8.89
C ALA A 150 -22.87 -7.96 -9.25
N LYS A 151 -23.92 -7.90 -8.42
CA LYS A 151 -25.04 -6.95 -8.60
C LYS A 151 -24.58 -5.49 -8.50
N ASN A 152 -23.70 -5.16 -7.56
CA ASN A 152 -23.14 -3.82 -7.44
C ASN A 152 -22.21 -3.49 -8.60
N LYS A 153 -21.42 -4.44 -9.13
CA LYS A 153 -20.59 -4.26 -10.33
C LYS A 153 -21.45 -4.02 -11.57
N ILE A 154 -22.56 -4.73 -11.73
CA ILE A 154 -23.54 -4.49 -12.80
C ILE A 154 -24.13 -3.08 -12.69
N ARG A 155 -24.46 -2.63 -11.46
CA ARG A 155 -25.02 -1.29 -11.20
C ARG A 155 -23.99 -0.15 -11.30
N HIS A 156 -22.74 -0.45 -10.98
CA HIS A 156 -21.63 0.50 -10.91
C HIS A 156 -20.41 -0.07 -11.65
N PRO A 157 -20.47 -0.18 -12.99
CA PRO A 157 -19.43 -0.84 -13.79
C PRO A 157 -18.06 -0.16 -13.65
N HIS A 158 -18.08 1.13 -13.31
CA HIS A 158 -16.89 1.95 -13.06
C HIS A 158 -16.24 1.71 -11.70
N LYS A 159 -16.89 1.10 -10.70
CA LYS A 159 -16.23 0.79 -9.42
C LYS A 159 -15.29 -0.39 -9.59
N GLY A 160 -14.07 -0.26 -9.08
CA GLY A 160 -13.12 -1.35 -9.08
C GLY A 160 -13.47 -2.42 -8.04
N PRO A 161 -12.91 -3.63 -8.19
CA PRO A 161 -13.22 -4.76 -7.33
C PRO A 161 -12.89 -4.55 -5.85
N HIS A 162 -11.77 -3.91 -5.50
CA HIS A 162 -11.40 -3.75 -4.10
C HIS A 162 -12.35 -2.80 -3.38
N ILE A 163 -12.82 -1.74 -4.04
CA ILE A 163 -13.90 -0.90 -3.50
C ILE A 163 -15.15 -1.75 -3.23
N LEU A 164 -15.59 -2.54 -4.21
CA LEU A 164 -16.80 -3.36 -4.10
C LEU A 164 -16.69 -4.44 -3.02
N ILE A 165 -15.53 -5.10 -2.92
CA ILE A 165 -15.23 -6.08 -1.87
C ILE A 165 -15.32 -5.38 -0.50
N THR A 166 -14.71 -4.21 -0.35
CA THR A 166 -14.73 -3.44 0.91
C THR A 166 -16.15 -3.07 1.35
N GLU A 167 -17.04 -2.76 0.41
CA GLU A 167 -18.46 -2.44 0.69
C GLU A 167 -19.26 -3.64 1.22
N VAL A 168 -18.82 -4.87 0.94
CA VAL A 168 -19.51 -6.10 1.36
C VAL A 168 -18.77 -6.88 2.45
N LEU A 169 -17.57 -6.46 2.85
CA LEU A 169 -16.82 -7.06 3.96
C LEU A 169 -17.55 -6.92 5.30
N PRO A 170 -17.32 -7.84 6.25
CA PRO A 170 -17.92 -7.75 7.57
C PRO A 170 -17.29 -6.57 8.31
N GLU A 171 -17.98 -6.11 9.34
CA GLU A 171 -17.32 -5.29 10.34
C GLU A 171 -16.71 -6.19 11.43
N PRO A 172 -15.58 -5.80 12.03
CA PRO A 172 -14.79 -4.60 11.71
C PRO A 172 -13.92 -4.77 10.44
N ARG A 173 -13.80 -3.72 9.60
CA ARG A 173 -13.01 -3.79 8.35
C ARG A 173 -11.56 -3.38 8.56
N THR A 174 -10.62 -4.13 7.98
CA THR A 174 -9.24 -3.68 7.74
C THR A 174 -9.13 -3.27 6.29
N ILE A 175 -8.59 -2.09 6.02
CA ILE A 175 -8.47 -1.54 4.67
C ILE A 175 -7.03 -1.12 4.46
N LYS A 176 -6.48 -1.31 3.26
CA LYS A 176 -5.13 -0.89 2.88
C LYS A 176 -5.20 0.25 1.86
N THR A 177 -4.35 1.26 2.03
CA THR A 177 -4.07 2.27 0.99
C THR A 177 -2.61 2.76 1.07
N HIS A 178 -2.13 3.24 -0.07
CA HIS A 178 -0.92 3.99 -0.32
C HIS A 178 -1.22 5.41 -0.84
N LEU A 179 -2.49 5.80 -0.94
CA LEU A 179 -2.86 7.16 -1.29
C LEU A 179 -2.69 8.10 -0.10
N PRO A 180 -2.27 9.35 -0.34
CA PRO A 180 -2.17 10.39 0.68
C PRO A 180 -3.54 10.82 1.21
N PHE A 181 -3.56 11.49 2.36
CA PHE A 181 -4.79 11.97 2.98
C PHE A 181 -5.54 12.95 2.09
N SER A 182 -4.82 13.77 1.32
CA SER A 182 -5.38 14.77 0.40
C SER A 182 -6.24 14.19 -0.73
N LEU A 183 -6.17 12.88 -1.00
CA LEU A 183 -7.03 12.19 -1.97
C LEU A 183 -8.29 11.57 -1.35
N PHE A 184 -8.46 11.69 -0.03
CA PHE A 184 -9.67 11.32 0.68
C PHE A 184 -10.40 12.54 1.21
N SER A 185 -11.73 12.45 1.37
CA SER A 185 -12.46 13.48 2.08
C SER A 185 -12.10 13.49 3.58
N PRO A 186 -12.29 14.62 4.29
CA PRO A 186 -12.07 14.71 5.74
C PRO A 186 -12.84 13.65 6.56
N GLU A 187 -13.91 13.10 5.99
CA GLU A 187 -14.70 12.02 6.60
C GLU A 187 -13.89 10.78 6.97
N LEU A 188 -12.73 10.55 6.33
CA LEU A 188 -11.81 9.47 6.71
C LEU A 188 -11.45 9.56 8.20
N LEU A 189 -10.91 10.69 8.66
CA LEU A 189 -10.50 10.84 10.05
C LEU A 189 -11.66 11.20 10.98
N ASN A 190 -12.76 11.75 10.46
CA ASN A 190 -13.98 11.97 11.26
C ASN A 190 -14.66 10.64 11.64
N THR A 191 -14.50 9.60 10.83
CA THR A 191 -15.24 8.34 10.98
C THR A 191 -14.36 7.13 11.33
N ALA A 192 -13.27 6.92 10.59
CA ALA A 192 -12.43 5.72 10.70
C ALA A 192 -11.13 6.00 11.44
N LYS A 193 -10.51 4.94 11.96
CA LYS A 193 -9.14 5.00 12.49
C LYS A 193 -8.13 4.77 11.37
N VAL A 194 -7.02 5.48 11.39
CA VAL A 194 -5.91 5.32 10.45
C VAL A 194 -4.66 4.94 11.23
N VAL A 195 -4.00 3.86 10.83
CA VAL A 195 -2.65 3.50 11.27
C VAL A 195 -1.71 3.86 10.14
N PHE A 196 -0.91 4.90 10.35
CA PHE A 196 0.10 5.35 9.39
C PHE A 196 1.47 4.81 9.77
N VAL A 197 2.20 4.24 8.81
CA VAL A 197 3.57 3.75 9.05
C VAL A 197 4.58 4.48 8.18
N ALA A 198 5.49 5.19 8.82
CA ALA A 198 6.68 5.77 8.22
C ALA A 198 7.88 4.83 8.39
N ARG A 199 8.90 4.99 7.54
CA ARG A 199 10.12 4.17 7.57
C ARG A 199 11.27 4.98 7.01
N ASN A 200 12.49 4.74 7.49
CA ASN A 200 13.70 5.35 6.93
C ASN A 200 13.70 5.32 5.38
N PRO A 201 13.81 6.48 4.70
CA PRO A 201 13.73 6.54 3.24
C PRO A 201 14.82 5.71 2.53
N LYS A 202 16.03 5.59 3.10
CA LYS A 202 17.10 4.78 2.49
C LYS A 202 16.69 3.29 2.37
N ASP A 203 16.06 2.74 3.41
CA ASP A 203 15.53 1.37 3.40
C ASP A 203 14.28 1.23 2.51
N VAL A 204 13.45 2.28 2.43
CA VAL A 204 12.29 2.33 1.52
C VAL A 204 12.77 2.25 0.07
N ILE A 205 13.76 3.04 -0.32
CA ILE A 205 14.33 3.07 -1.68
C ILE A 205 14.79 1.67 -2.11
N VAL A 206 15.62 1.00 -1.30
CA VAL A 206 16.07 -0.38 -1.58
C VAL A 206 14.89 -1.35 -1.71
N SER A 207 13.94 -1.26 -0.77
CA SER A 207 12.79 -2.18 -0.78
C SER A 207 11.83 -1.92 -1.94
N PHE A 208 11.72 -0.69 -2.40
CA PHE A 208 10.81 -0.30 -3.49
C PHE A 208 11.42 -0.57 -4.84
N HIS A 209 12.73 -0.37 -5.00
CA HIS A 209 13.49 -0.81 -6.16
C HIS A 209 13.30 -2.30 -6.43
N HIS A 210 13.45 -3.15 -5.39
CA HIS A 210 13.18 -4.59 -5.51
C HIS A 210 11.74 -4.87 -5.94
N HIS A 211 10.76 -4.17 -5.37
CA HIS A 211 9.35 -4.36 -5.71
C HIS A 211 9.04 -3.99 -7.17
N MET A 212 9.61 -2.88 -7.66
CA MET A 212 9.44 -2.41 -9.03
C MET A 212 10.08 -3.35 -10.07
N ARG A 213 11.17 -4.03 -9.71
CA ARG A 213 11.80 -5.10 -10.52
C ARG A 213 11.02 -6.41 -10.45
N LEU A 214 10.49 -6.75 -9.27
CA LEU A 214 9.81 -8.02 -9.02
C LEU A 214 8.45 -8.11 -9.71
N PHE A 215 7.65 -7.04 -9.72
CA PHE A 215 6.31 -7.08 -10.31
C PHE A 215 6.35 -6.72 -11.79
N LYS A 216 5.84 -7.62 -12.64
CA LYS A 216 5.75 -7.43 -14.10
C LYS A 216 4.95 -6.18 -14.50
N GLY A 217 3.96 -5.81 -13.69
CA GLY A 217 3.14 -4.61 -13.91
C GLY A 217 3.90 -3.28 -13.76
N HIS A 218 5.06 -3.29 -13.11
CA HIS A 218 5.97 -2.15 -13.08
C HIS A 218 7.11 -2.35 -14.07
N GLY A 219 7.74 -3.53 -14.02
CA GLY A 219 8.73 -3.95 -15.00
C GLY A 219 9.97 -3.07 -15.02
N TYR A 220 10.44 -2.60 -13.86
CA TYR A 220 11.63 -1.76 -13.80
C TYR A 220 12.89 -2.54 -14.23
N LYS A 221 13.68 -1.96 -15.13
CA LYS A 221 14.90 -2.55 -15.71
C LYS A 221 16.12 -1.63 -15.64
N GLY A 222 15.96 -0.39 -15.21
CA GLY A 222 17.06 0.56 -15.04
C GLY A 222 18.02 0.17 -13.91
N SER A 223 19.09 0.97 -13.76
CA SER A 223 20.07 0.79 -12.69
C SER A 223 19.51 1.15 -11.31
N PHE A 224 20.19 0.76 -10.24
CA PHE A 224 19.78 1.16 -8.89
C PHE A 224 20.01 2.66 -8.68
N GLU A 225 21.09 3.19 -9.24
CA GLU A 225 21.49 4.59 -9.21
C GLU A 225 20.43 5.47 -9.88
N ASP A 226 19.93 5.08 -11.05
CA ASP A 226 18.84 5.81 -11.72
C ASP A 226 17.53 5.68 -10.95
N TYR A 227 17.29 4.55 -10.29
CA TYR A 227 16.11 4.39 -9.43
C TYR A 227 16.14 5.35 -8.23
N VAL A 228 17.31 5.56 -7.62
CA VAL A 228 17.48 6.53 -6.54
C VAL A 228 17.13 7.94 -7.03
N LYS A 229 17.56 8.32 -8.25
CA LYS A 229 17.20 9.60 -8.85
C LYS A 229 15.70 9.72 -9.07
N TYR A 230 15.05 8.71 -9.68
CA TYR A 230 13.59 8.69 -9.81
C TYR A 230 12.87 8.90 -8.47
N PHE A 231 13.41 8.35 -7.38
CA PHE A 231 12.84 8.51 -6.04
C PHE A 231 13.02 9.93 -5.49
N VAL A 232 14.22 10.49 -5.59
CA VAL A 232 14.57 11.84 -5.11
C VAL A 232 13.86 12.93 -5.92
N ASP A 233 13.64 12.70 -7.21
CA ASP A 233 12.92 13.60 -8.13
C ASP A 233 11.39 13.46 -8.03
N ASP A 234 10.88 12.71 -7.04
CA ASP A 234 9.46 12.42 -6.82
C ASP A 234 8.75 11.81 -8.05
N ASN A 235 9.50 11.16 -8.94
CA ASN A 235 9.02 10.60 -10.19
C ASN A 235 8.78 9.09 -10.11
N LEU A 236 8.17 8.63 -9.01
CA LEU A 236 7.76 7.23 -8.81
C LEU A 236 6.28 7.16 -8.43
N LEU A 237 5.64 6.02 -8.75
CA LEU A 237 4.24 5.77 -8.41
C LEU A 237 3.97 6.05 -6.92
N TYR A 238 2.86 6.75 -6.65
CA TYR A 238 2.44 7.32 -5.37
C TYR A 238 3.18 8.60 -4.95
N GLY A 239 4.29 8.99 -5.60
CA GLY A 239 5.18 10.13 -5.24
C GLY A 239 4.45 11.43 -5.19
N PRO A 240 4.87 12.40 -4.35
CA PRO A 240 6.11 12.45 -3.54
C PRO A 240 6.13 11.70 -2.20
N TYR A 241 7.29 11.13 -1.81
CA TYR A 241 7.43 10.42 -0.51
C TYR A 241 7.27 11.36 0.69
N TRP A 242 8.02 12.48 0.70
CA TRP A 242 8.03 13.40 1.84
C TRP A 242 6.72 14.13 2.00
N LEU A 243 6.02 14.42 0.91
CA LEU A 243 4.71 15.07 0.97
C LEU A 243 3.68 14.18 1.68
N MET A 244 3.66 12.87 1.37
CA MET A 244 2.77 11.93 2.05
C MET A 244 3.07 11.84 3.55
N LEU A 245 4.35 11.81 3.91
CA LEU A 245 4.79 11.82 5.30
C LEU A 245 4.40 13.11 6.01
N LYS A 246 4.59 14.27 5.37
CA LYS A 246 4.21 15.58 5.90
C LYS A 246 2.71 15.65 6.18
N GLU A 247 1.88 15.21 5.25
CA GLU A 247 0.42 15.19 5.44
C GLU A 247 0.00 14.35 6.66
N ALA A 248 0.66 13.21 6.88
CA ALA A 248 0.42 12.35 8.03
C ALA A 248 0.96 12.97 9.33
N TRP A 249 2.17 13.53 9.28
CA TRP A 249 2.82 14.15 10.42
C TRP A 249 2.05 15.36 10.96
N GLU A 250 1.52 16.20 10.07
CA GLU A 250 0.68 17.35 10.44
C GLU A 250 -0.61 16.92 11.15
N LYS A 251 -1.13 15.72 10.86
CA LYS A 251 -2.35 15.17 11.45
C LYS A 251 -2.08 14.26 12.64
N ARG A 252 -0.83 14.03 13.04
CA ARG A 252 -0.44 12.98 14.01
C ARG A 252 -1.07 13.10 15.39
N SER A 253 -1.54 14.27 15.77
CA SER A 253 -2.25 14.51 17.04
C SER A 253 -3.75 14.21 16.96
N HIS A 254 -4.28 13.94 15.76
CA HIS A 254 -5.69 13.59 15.58
C HIS A 254 -6.00 12.27 16.30
N PRO A 255 -7.08 12.17 17.08
CA PRO A 255 -7.38 11.00 17.92
C PRO A 255 -7.60 9.71 17.11
N ASN A 256 -7.99 9.83 15.85
CA ASN A 256 -8.17 8.72 14.91
C ASN A 256 -6.94 8.46 14.01
N LEU A 257 -5.77 9.05 14.29
CA LEU A 257 -4.52 8.73 13.60
C LEU A 257 -3.48 8.21 14.59
N HIS A 258 -2.99 7.00 14.34
CA HIS A 258 -1.84 6.44 15.04
C HIS A 258 -0.65 6.37 14.09
N PHE A 259 0.35 7.21 14.34
CA PHE A 259 1.58 7.30 13.54
C PHE A 259 2.66 6.41 14.15
N ILE A 260 3.20 5.48 13.38
CA ILE A 260 4.24 4.54 13.80
C ILE A 260 5.46 4.64 12.88
N PHE A 261 6.66 4.48 13.43
CA PHE A 261 7.85 4.16 12.64
C PHE A 261 8.03 2.64 12.53
N TYR A 262 8.35 2.15 11.33
CA TYR A 262 8.67 0.75 11.09
C TYR A 262 9.79 0.25 12.02
N GLU A 263 10.75 1.11 12.32
CA GLU A 263 11.84 0.86 13.24
C GLU A 263 11.34 0.63 14.67
N ASP A 264 10.31 1.34 15.14
CA ASP A 264 9.75 1.10 16.48
C ASP A 264 9.05 -0.27 16.55
N LEU A 265 8.30 -0.66 15.52
CA LEU A 265 7.71 -2.00 15.41
C LEU A 265 8.78 -3.10 15.48
N LYS A 266 9.94 -2.85 14.89
CA LYS A 266 11.08 -3.78 14.90
C LYS A 266 11.82 -3.79 16.25
N ALA A 267 11.93 -2.63 16.91
CA ALA A 267 12.66 -2.48 18.15
C ALA A 267 11.94 -3.18 19.31
N ASP A 268 10.63 -2.94 19.43
CA ASP A 268 9.80 -3.49 20.50
C ASP A 268 8.36 -3.68 20.02
N ILE A 269 8.11 -4.85 19.42
CA ILE A 269 6.79 -5.18 18.89
C ILE A 269 5.72 -5.17 19.99
N MET A 270 6.03 -5.62 21.20
CA MET A 270 5.02 -5.72 22.27
C MET A 270 4.58 -4.33 22.75
N LYS A 271 5.50 -3.38 22.82
CA LYS A 271 5.17 -1.98 23.11
C LYS A 271 4.24 -1.38 22.06
N GLU A 272 4.54 -1.58 20.77
CA GLU A 272 3.68 -1.07 19.70
C GLU A 272 2.33 -1.79 19.64
N LEU A 273 2.29 -3.11 19.90
CA LEU A 273 1.04 -3.87 19.96
C LEU A 273 0.13 -3.39 21.10
N ASN A 274 0.68 -3.02 22.26
CA ASN A 274 -0.11 -2.43 23.35
C ASN A 274 -0.73 -1.08 22.93
N LYS A 275 0.06 -0.17 22.34
CA LYS A 275 -0.46 1.10 21.83
C LYS A 275 -1.56 0.90 20.78
N LEU A 276 -1.38 -0.06 19.88
CA LEU A 276 -2.37 -0.41 18.87
C LEU A 276 -3.63 -1.00 19.50
N ASN A 277 -3.49 -1.81 20.55
CA ASN A 277 -4.62 -2.43 21.26
C ASN A 277 -5.54 -1.35 21.85
N ASP A 278 -4.94 -0.36 22.51
CA ASP A 278 -5.63 0.81 23.05
C ASP A 278 -6.23 1.65 21.93
N PHE A 279 -5.43 1.97 20.91
CA PHE A 279 -5.84 2.83 19.80
C PHE A 279 -7.02 2.26 19.04
N ILE A 280 -7.01 0.98 18.66
CA ILE A 280 -8.12 0.37 17.90
C ILE A 280 -9.26 -0.09 18.82
N GLY A 281 -9.03 -0.18 20.14
CA GLY A 281 -10.01 -0.63 21.12
C GLY A 281 -10.28 -2.13 21.03
N ALA A 282 -9.24 -2.94 20.81
CA ALA A 282 -9.38 -4.39 20.66
C ALA A 282 -9.51 -5.13 22.01
N ASN A 283 -9.15 -4.49 23.14
CA ASN A 283 -9.27 -5.04 24.49
C ASN A 283 -8.60 -6.42 24.67
N LEU A 284 -7.47 -6.64 24.00
CA LEU A 284 -6.72 -7.89 24.07
C LEU A 284 -5.90 -7.98 25.35
N ASN A 285 -5.76 -9.19 25.88
CA ASN A 285 -4.85 -9.48 26.99
C ASN A 285 -3.42 -9.82 26.51
N ASP A 286 -2.48 -9.91 27.45
CA ASP A 286 -1.07 -10.20 27.15
C ASP A 286 -0.85 -11.47 26.34
N THR A 287 -1.62 -12.53 26.61
CA THR A 287 -1.53 -13.80 25.89
C THR A 287 -1.95 -13.62 24.43
N GLN A 288 -3.04 -12.91 24.19
CA GLN A 288 -3.51 -12.60 22.83
C GLN A 288 -2.55 -11.68 22.08
N LEU A 289 -1.93 -10.71 22.76
CA LEU A 289 -0.91 -9.85 22.15
C LEU A 289 0.36 -10.64 21.79
N LYS A 290 0.79 -11.58 22.63
CA LYS A 290 1.89 -12.50 22.32
C LYS A 290 1.57 -13.38 21.12
N ASN A 291 0.36 -13.93 21.06
CA ASN A 291 -0.11 -14.68 19.89
C ASN A 291 -0.03 -13.85 18.60
N VAL A 292 -0.47 -12.60 18.64
CA VAL A 292 -0.37 -11.67 17.49
C VAL A 292 1.09 -11.45 17.11
N ALA A 293 1.98 -11.20 18.08
CA ALA A 293 3.41 -11.00 17.84
C ALA A 293 4.07 -12.22 17.17
N GLU A 294 3.78 -13.42 17.66
CA GLU A 294 4.29 -14.67 17.10
C GLU A 294 3.75 -14.92 15.69
N TRP A 295 2.44 -14.76 15.51
CA TRP A 295 1.77 -14.95 14.21
C TRP A 295 2.30 -14.00 13.15
N THR A 296 2.55 -12.75 13.52
CA THR A 296 3.01 -11.67 12.62
C THR A 296 4.53 -11.55 12.54
N SER A 297 5.28 -12.44 13.21
CA SER A 297 6.74 -12.44 13.11
C SER A 297 7.22 -12.63 11.67
N PHE A 298 8.39 -12.07 11.35
CA PHE A 298 8.95 -12.14 10.00
C PHE A 298 9.09 -13.58 9.50
N SER A 299 9.56 -14.49 10.35
CA SER A 299 9.71 -15.92 10.03
C SER A 299 8.35 -16.56 9.71
N ALA A 300 7.34 -16.33 10.55
CA ALA A 300 6.01 -16.89 10.36
C ALA A 300 5.34 -16.34 9.09
N MET A 301 5.37 -15.02 8.88
CA MET A 301 4.82 -14.39 7.68
C MET A 301 5.55 -14.82 6.41
N LYS A 302 6.88 -14.92 6.43
CA LYS A 302 7.67 -15.37 5.27
C LYS A 302 7.28 -16.80 4.87
N LYS A 303 7.11 -17.69 5.85
CA LYS A 303 6.66 -19.07 5.60
C LYS A 303 5.27 -19.09 4.94
N ARG A 304 4.28 -18.38 5.50
CA ARG A 304 2.91 -18.32 4.94
C ARG A 304 2.88 -17.66 3.56
N ASN A 305 3.67 -16.61 3.34
CA ASN A 305 3.70 -15.92 2.06
C ASN A 305 4.15 -16.84 0.92
N ILE A 306 5.17 -17.69 1.15
CA ILE A 306 5.64 -18.69 0.17
C ILE A 306 4.53 -19.70 -0.18
N GLU A 307 3.66 -20.02 0.78
CA GLU A 307 2.54 -20.95 0.56
C GLU A 307 1.40 -20.28 -0.22
N GLU A 308 1.07 -19.03 0.12
CA GLU A 308 0.00 -18.23 -0.50
C GLU A 308 0.32 -17.77 -1.93
N SER A 309 1.60 -17.60 -2.27
CA SER A 309 2.06 -16.98 -3.52
C SER A 309 2.18 -17.95 -4.70
N LYS A 310 2.14 -19.27 -4.47
CA LYS A 310 2.45 -20.33 -5.46
C LYS A 310 1.77 -20.19 -6.84
N ASN A 311 0.59 -19.57 -6.91
CA ASN A 311 -0.14 -19.38 -8.18
C ASN A 311 -0.05 -17.93 -8.72
N ILE A 312 0.25 -16.94 -7.86
CA ILE A 312 0.35 -15.53 -8.25
C ILE A 312 1.76 -15.22 -8.79
N GLU A 313 2.79 -15.91 -8.30
CA GLU A 313 4.18 -15.71 -8.72
C GLU A 313 4.35 -15.88 -10.23
N ASP A 314 3.75 -16.92 -10.80
CA ASP A 314 3.84 -17.19 -12.24
C ASP A 314 3.21 -16.08 -13.09
N ILE A 315 2.11 -15.50 -12.62
CA ILE A 315 1.33 -14.50 -13.34
C ILE A 315 1.94 -13.11 -13.16
N ALA A 316 2.19 -12.71 -11.91
CA ALA A 316 2.50 -11.33 -11.55
C ALA A 316 4.01 -11.06 -11.37
N TYR A 317 4.82 -12.05 -11.02
CA TYR A 317 6.23 -11.83 -10.66
C TYR A 317 7.19 -12.14 -11.80
N ASN A 318 8.30 -11.40 -11.81
CA ASN A 318 9.48 -11.70 -12.60
C ASN A 318 10.26 -12.84 -11.93
N LYS A 319 10.30 -14.01 -12.59
CA LYS A 319 10.92 -15.23 -12.06
C LYS A 319 12.43 -15.08 -11.85
N ASP A 320 13.10 -14.32 -12.70
CA ASP A 320 14.55 -14.13 -12.60
C ASP A 320 14.91 -13.29 -11.38
N VAL A 321 14.18 -12.18 -11.16
CA VAL A 321 14.33 -11.35 -9.96
C VAL A 321 13.98 -12.16 -8.71
N MET A 322 12.89 -12.93 -8.73
CA MET A 322 12.49 -13.75 -7.60
C MET A 322 13.55 -14.80 -7.23
N LYS A 323 14.14 -15.46 -8.24
CA LYS A 323 15.18 -16.48 -8.05
C LYS A 323 16.48 -15.89 -7.51
N ASN A 324 16.90 -14.72 -8.02
CA ASN A 324 18.21 -14.15 -7.72
C ASN A 324 18.19 -13.24 -6.49
N ASP A 325 17.12 -12.45 -6.32
CA ASP A 325 17.06 -11.37 -5.33
C ASP A 325 15.99 -11.61 -4.25
N GLY A 326 15.18 -12.67 -4.40
CA GLY A 326 14.16 -13.12 -3.46
C GLY A 326 12.73 -12.62 -3.77
N GLY A 327 11.76 -13.20 -3.07
CA GLY A 327 10.33 -12.91 -3.25
C GLY A 327 9.84 -11.61 -2.60
N PHE A 328 8.52 -11.50 -2.42
CA PHE A 328 7.86 -10.31 -1.88
C PHE A 328 8.26 -10.00 -0.43
N VAL A 329 8.30 -11.03 0.44
CA VAL A 329 8.84 -10.94 1.81
C VAL A 329 10.33 -11.28 1.77
N ARG A 330 11.17 -10.25 1.58
CA ARG A 330 12.61 -10.39 1.28
C ARG A 330 13.48 -10.64 2.52
N LYS A 331 13.86 -9.57 3.23
CA LYS A 331 14.81 -9.61 4.37
C LYS A 331 14.23 -9.17 5.73
N GLY A 332 13.27 -8.24 5.78
CA GLY A 332 12.63 -7.81 7.04
C GLY A 332 13.58 -7.16 8.07
N LYS A 333 14.65 -6.52 7.58
CA LYS A 333 15.70 -5.86 8.37
C LYS A 333 15.68 -4.33 8.15
N THR A 334 16.23 -3.60 9.11
CA THR A 334 16.59 -2.17 9.01
C THR A 334 18.07 -2.06 8.66
N GLY A 335 18.47 -0.98 7.99
CA GLY A 335 19.87 -0.72 7.64
C GLY A 335 20.43 -1.51 6.45
N ASP A 336 19.57 -2.23 5.70
CA ASP A 336 19.99 -3.03 4.53
C ASP A 336 20.49 -2.13 3.38
N TRP A 337 20.13 -0.84 3.42
CA TRP A 337 20.61 0.17 2.49
C TRP A 337 22.14 0.31 2.46
N LYS A 338 22.84 0.04 3.57
CA LYS A 338 24.31 0.13 3.65
C LYS A 338 25.01 -0.86 2.71
N GLU A 339 24.37 -1.96 2.33
CA GLU A 339 24.91 -2.93 1.37
C GLU A 339 24.71 -2.51 -0.09
N LYS A 340 23.89 -1.49 -0.36
CA LYS A 340 23.43 -1.12 -1.70
C LYS A 340 23.83 0.29 -2.13
N PHE A 341 23.94 1.20 -1.17
CA PHE A 341 24.27 2.59 -1.45
C PHE A 341 25.77 2.76 -1.63
N THR A 342 26.17 3.51 -2.66
CA THR A 342 27.51 4.11 -2.71
C THR A 342 27.53 5.38 -1.84
N PRO A 343 28.72 5.89 -1.45
CA PRO A 343 28.83 7.13 -0.69
C PRO A 343 28.15 8.34 -1.38
N GLU A 344 28.14 8.38 -2.71
CA GLU A 344 27.51 9.44 -3.50
C GLU A 344 25.99 9.38 -3.40
N LEU A 345 25.40 8.17 -3.53
CA LEU A 345 23.95 7.98 -3.36
C LEU A 345 23.52 8.26 -1.94
N GLU A 346 24.35 7.91 -0.95
CA GLU A 346 24.08 8.19 0.45
C GLU A 346 24.00 9.70 0.68
N THR A 347 25.01 10.45 0.21
CA THR A 347 25.06 11.91 0.31
C THR A 347 23.85 12.56 -0.37
N LEU A 348 23.51 12.12 -1.58
CA LEU A 348 22.35 12.60 -2.33
C LEU A 348 21.05 12.44 -1.52
N VAL A 349 20.82 11.26 -0.95
CA VAL A 349 19.60 10.99 -0.18
C VAL A 349 19.61 11.70 1.16
N ASP A 350 20.77 11.90 1.80
CA ASP A 350 20.87 12.66 3.04
C ASP A 350 20.58 14.16 2.83
N GLU A 351 21.09 14.75 1.76
CA GLU A 351 20.79 16.14 1.39
C GLU A 351 19.31 16.31 1.01
N TRP A 352 18.77 15.41 0.18
CA TRP A 352 17.35 15.38 -0.14
C TRP A 352 16.49 15.19 1.13
N THR A 353 16.90 14.32 2.05
CA THR A 353 16.20 14.13 3.32
C THR A 353 16.23 15.39 4.17
N LYS A 354 17.39 16.04 4.31
CA LYS A 354 17.57 17.25 5.11
C LYS A 354 16.73 18.42 4.60
N THR A 355 16.64 18.59 3.27
CA THR A 355 15.82 19.66 2.67
C THR A 355 14.33 19.51 2.98
N HIS A 356 13.83 18.28 3.15
CA HIS A 356 12.43 18.02 3.47
C HIS A 356 12.14 17.92 4.97
N LEU A 357 13.08 17.39 5.76
CA LEU A 357 12.93 17.23 7.21
C LEU A 357 13.08 18.55 7.98
N GLY A 358 13.82 19.53 7.43
CA GLY A 358 14.05 20.83 8.08
C GLY A 358 12.77 21.50 8.56
N ASP A 359 11.66 21.34 7.84
CA ASP A 359 10.36 21.90 8.18
C ASP A 359 9.52 21.02 9.15
N LEU A 360 9.87 19.74 9.30
CA LEU A 360 9.05 18.75 10.02
C LEU A 360 9.55 18.47 11.44
N GLY A 361 10.81 18.82 11.76
CA GLY A 361 11.45 18.50 13.03
C GLY A 361 11.47 16.99 13.32
N LEU A 362 11.46 16.18 12.26
CA LEU A 362 11.37 14.74 12.28
C LEU A 362 12.78 14.14 12.32
N GLU A 363 13.05 13.25 13.27
CA GLU A 363 14.29 12.47 13.33
C GLU A 363 14.00 10.99 13.04
N PHE A 364 14.53 10.48 11.93
CA PHE A 364 14.43 9.07 11.57
C PHE A 364 15.52 8.25 12.27
N LYS A 365 15.14 7.06 12.76
CA LYS A 365 16.10 6.05 13.21
C LYS A 365 16.67 5.33 11.99
N TYR A 366 17.95 5.53 11.71
CA TYR A 366 18.61 4.92 10.54
C TYR A 366 19.07 3.47 10.77
N SER A 367 19.11 3.04 12.03
CA SER A 367 19.40 1.68 12.49
C SER A 367 18.70 1.41 13.83
N LEU A 368 18.56 0.13 14.15
CA LEU A 368 18.13 -0.35 15.48
C LEU A 368 19.31 -0.44 16.43
#